data_AF-A0A7J2REQ5-F1
#
_entry.id   AF-A0A7J2REQ5-F1
#
_cell.length_a   1.000
_cell.length_b   1.000
_cell.length_c   1.000
_cell.angle_alpha   90.00
_cell.angle_beta   90.00
_cell.angle_gamma   90.00
#
_symmetry.space_group_name_H-M   'P 1'
#
loop_
_entity.id
_entity.type
_entity.pdbx_description
1 polymer ?
#
loop_
_entity_poly.entity_id
_entity_poly.type
_entity_poly.pdbx_seq_one_letter_code
_entity_poly.pdbx_strand_id
1 'polypeptide(L)'
;MPDEKGYFKIYVNHYSEKIYILFFSNHHELIGTIVGTNAEALGKKIIELKLTQNLQHINYIGRELTKAEFCLFSGKPYIQDK
;
A
#
# COMPACT_ATOMS: atom_id res chain seq x y z
N MET A 1 -6.24 -4.76 -14.70
CA MET A 1 -6.51 -6.21 -14.55
C MET A 1 -6.37 -6.55 -13.08
N PRO A 2 -7.16 -7.49 -12.52
CA PRO A 2 -6.95 -7.97 -11.15
C PRO A 2 -5.61 -8.70 -11.03
N ASP A 3 -4.93 -8.60 -9.88
CA ASP A 3 -3.78 -9.45 -9.58
C ASP A 3 -4.28 -10.80 -9.07
N GLU A 4 -3.68 -11.90 -9.52
CA GLU A 4 -4.07 -13.24 -9.09
C GLU A 4 -3.85 -13.47 -7.59
N LYS A 5 -2.87 -12.77 -6.98
CA LYS A 5 -2.56 -12.91 -5.55
C LYS A 5 -3.52 -12.14 -4.65
N GLY A 6 -4.20 -11.11 -5.16
CA GLY A 6 -5.09 -10.29 -4.36
C GLY A 6 -5.02 -8.80 -4.65
N TYR A 7 -5.37 -7.97 -3.67
CA TYR A 7 -5.35 -6.52 -3.83
C TYR A 7 -4.93 -5.79 -2.55
N PHE A 8 -4.48 -4.54 -2.72
CA PHE A 8 -4.01 -3.70 -1.64
C PHE A 8 -5.04 -2.61 -1.32
N LYS A 9 -5.20 -2.33 -0.03
CA LYS A 9 -5.84 -1.11 0.48
C LYS A 9 -4.85 -0.34 1.33
N ILE A 10 -4.74 0.95 1.09
CA ILE A 10 -3.81 1.84 1.77
C ILE A 10 -4.61 2.83 2.62
N TYR A 11 -4.15 3.05 3.85
CA TYR A 11 -4.73 4.02 4.77
C TYR A 11 -3.62 4.87 5.38
N VAL A 12 -3.86 6.19 5.46
CA VAL A 12 -2.99 7.11 6.18
C VAL A 12 -3.67 7.47 7.49
N ASN A 13 -3.04 7.13 8.60
CA ASN A 13 -3.49 7.48 9.94
C ASN A 13 -2.62 8.62 10.47
N HIS A 14 -3.19 9.82 10.50
CA HIS A 14 -2.54 11.03 11.00
C HIS A 14 -2.38 11.06 12.52
N TYR A 15 -3.24 10.36 13.26
CA TYR A 15 -3.12 10.31 14.72
C TYR A 15 -1.94 9.44 15.16
N SER A 16 -1.75 8.27 14.54
CA SER A 16 -0.62 7.39 14.83
C SER A 16 0.63 7.72 14.01
N GLU A 17 0.53 8.69 13.10
CA GLU A 17 1.54 9.03 12.11
C GLU A 17 2.05 7.82 11.31
N LYS A 18 1.15 7.00 10.76
CA LYS A 18 1.50 5.77 10.00
C LYS A 18 0.71 5.61 8.71
N ILE A 19 1.34 4.94 7.76
CA ILE A 19 0.73 4.35 6.58
C ILE A 19 0.49 2.86 6.88
N TYR A 20 -0.74 2.41 6.63
CA TYR A 20 -1.15 1.01 6.72
C TYR A 20 -1.42 0.49 5.32
N ILE A 21 -0.82 -0.65 4.99
CA ILE A 21 -1.02 -1.36 3.72
C ILE A 21 -1.62 -2.72 4.07
N LEU A 22 -2.91 -2.88 3.76
CA LEU A 22 -3.62 -4.12 3.96
C LEU A 22 -3.61 -4.90 2.65
N PHE A 23 -3.18 -6.15 2.70
CA PHE A 23 -3.20 -7.05 1.56
C PHE A 23 -4.30 -8.09 1.75
N PHE A 24 -5.23 -8.15 0.79
CA PHE A 24 -6.37 -9.05 0.80
C PHE A 24 -6.24 -10.09 -0.30
N SER A 25 -6.73 -11.30 -0.07
CA SER A 25 -6.95 -12.27 -1.14
C SER A 25 -8.09 -11.81 -2.06
N ASN A 26 -8.21 -12.45 -3.22
CA ASN A 26 -9.36 -12.25 -4.11
C ASN A 26 -10.71 -12.74 -3.52
N HIS A 27 -10.68 -13.41 -2.36
CA HIS A 27 -11.85 -13.78 -1.57
C HIS A 27 -12.15 -12.80 -0.42
N HIS A 28 -11.52 -11.62 -0.43
CA HIS A 28 -11.68 -10.55 0.57
C HIS A 28 -11.18 -10.89 1.98
N GLU A 29 -10.31 -11.90 2.09
CA GLU A 29 -9.68 -12.26 3.36
C GLU A 29 -8.42 -11.43 3.58
N LEU A 30 -8.25 -10.84 4.77
CA LEU A 30 -7.04 -10.10 5.12
C LEU A 30 -5.89 -11.08 5.31
N ILE A 31 -4.91 -11.07 4.40
CA ILE A 31 -3.74 -11.94 4.44
C ILE A 31 -2.63 -11.34 5.30
N GLY A 32 -2.48 -10.02 5.28
CA GLY A 32 -1.45 -9.36 6.06
C GLY A 32 -1.57 -7.84 6.05
N THR A 33 -0.85 -7.22 6.99
CA THR A 33 -0.74 -5.77 7.10
C THR A 33 0.73 -5.38 7.24
N ILE A 34 1.15 -4.40 6.44
CA ILE A 34 2.46 -3.76 6.55
C ILE A 34 2.23 -2.33 7.05
N VAL A 35 3.00 -1.90 8.05
CA VAL A 35 2.86 -0.58 8.67
C VAL A 35 4.20 0.13 8.65
N GLY A 36 4.20 1.42 8.32
CA GLY A 36 5.42 2.24 8.31
C GLY A 36 5.13 3.68 7.96
N THR A 37 6.17 4.44 7.66
CA THR A 37 6.06 5.87 7.32
C THR A 37 6.73 6.23 6.01
N ASN A 38 7.60 5.37 5.49
CA ASN A 38 8.40 5.65 4.31
C ASN A 38 7.97 4.80 3.11
N ALA A 39 7.66 5.45 1.98
CA ALA A 39 7.13 4.78 0.80
C ALA A 39 8.11 3.75 0.22
N GLU A 40 9.40 4.08 0.16
CA GLU A 40 10.43 3.21 -0.41
C GLU A 40 10.61 1.93 0.42
N ALA A 41 10.72 2.05 1.74
CA ALA A 41 10.84 0.92 2.66
C ALA A 41 9.61 -0.01 2.58
N LEU A 42 8.42 0.58 2.53
CA LEU A 42 7.17 -0.16 2.39
C LEU A 42 7.08 -0.90 1.04
N GLY A 43 7.43 -0.23 -0.06
CA GLY A 43 7.45 -0.82 -1.40
C GLY A 43 8.46 -1.97 -1.50
N LYS A 44 9.66 -1.80 -0.95
CA LYS A 44 10.66 -2.88 -0.85
C LYS A 44 10.13 -4.09 -0.09
N LYS A 45 9.41 -3.86 1.02
CA LYS A 45 8.83 -4.96 1.80
C LYS A 45 7.77 -5.75 1.02
N ILE A 46 6.94 -5.08 0.22
CA ILE A 46 5.95 -5.74 -0.65
C ILE A 46 6.63 -6.67 -1.66
N ILE A 47 7.73 -6.21 -2.27
CA ILE A 47 8.52 -7.00 -3.24
C ILE A 47 9.20 -8.18 -2.55
N GLU A 48 9.83 -7.96 -1.39
CA GLU A 48 10.48 -9.00 -0.59
C GLU A 48 9.52 -10.14 -0.21
N LEU A 49 8.30 -9.77 0.22
CA LEU A 49 7.23 -10.71 0.57
C LEU A 49 6.55 -11.35 -0.66
N LYS A 50 6.91 -10.94 -1.88
CA LYS A 50 6.34 -11.42 -3.15
C LYS A 50 4.80 -11.34 -3.19
N LEU A 51 4.21 -10.31 -2.59
CA LEU A 51 2.74 -10.14 -2.53
C LEU A 51 2.12 -9.87 -3.91
N THR A 52 2.92 -9.35 -4.85
CA THR A 52 2.63 -9.30 -6.28
C THR A 52 3.93 -9.52 -7.06
N GLN A 53 3.84 -10.02 -8.29
CA GLN A 53 4.95 -10.05 -9.26
C GLN A 53 4.62 -9.29 -10.54
N ASN A 54 3.42 -8.71 -10.61
CA ASN A 54 2.96 -7.98 -11.78
C ASN A 54 3.54 -6.56 -11.76
N LEU A 55 4.30 -6.21 -12.80
CA LEU A 55 4.98 -4.92 -12.91
C LEU A 55 4.02 -3.73 -12.94
N GLN A 56 2.81 -3.88 -13.50
CA GLN A 56 1.82 -2.81 -13.49
C GLN A 56 1.29 -2.55 -12.09
N HIS A 57 1.05 -3.61 -11.31
CA HIS A 57 0.64 -3.48 -9.91
C HIS A 57 1.76 -2.89 -9.05
N ILE A 58 3.01 -3.31 -9.24
CA ILE A 58 4.17 -2.72 -8.56
C ILE A 58 4.28 -1.23 -8.86
N ASN A 59 4.14 -0.82 -10.13
CA ASN A 59 4.18 0.59 -10.51
C ASN A 59 3.03 1.39 -9.88
N TYR A 60 1.80 0.87 -9.91
CA TYR A 60 0.65 1.49 -9.26
C TYR A 60 0.88 1.68 -7.75
N ILE A 61 1.33 0.63 -7.06
CA ILE A 61 1.59 0.67 -5.62
C ILE A 61 2.67 1.69 -5.29
N GLY A 62 3.75 1.77 -6.08
CA GLY A 62 4.78 2.79 -5.87
C GLY A 62 4.21 4.21 -5.88
N ARG A 63 3.32 4.53 -6.83
CA ARG A 63 2.67 5.85 -6.89
C ARG A 63 1.77 6.11 -5.68
N GLU A 64 0.97 5.12 -5.29
CA GLU A 64 0.09 5.25 -4.14
C GLU A 64 0.86 5.41 -2.82
N LEU A 65 1.98 4.71 -2.66
CA LEU A 65 2.83 4.86 -1.47
C LEU A 65 3.48 6.23 -1.38
N THR A 66 4.00 6.77 -2.48
CA THR A 66 4.53 8.13 -2.52
C THR A 66 3.45 9.16 -2.18
N LYS A 67 2.24 8.98 -2.73
CA LYS A 67 1.09 9.84 -2.41
C LYS A 67 0.70 9.74 -0.93
N ALA A 68 0.68 8.54 -0.37
CA ALA A 68 0.37 8.29 1.04
C ALA A 68 1.42 8.93 1.98
N GLU A 69 2.71 8.80 1.68
CA GLU A 69 3.80 9.43 2.45
C GLU A 69 3.70 10.96 2.41
N PHE A 70 3.46 11.53 1.23
CA PHE A 70 3.22 12.97 1.11
C PHE A 70 2.00 13.42 1.92
N CYS A 71 0.89 12.70 1.83
CA CYS A 71 -0.32 13.01 2.59
C CYS A 71 -0.02 12.97 4.09
N LEU A 72 0.63 11.91 4.58
CA LEU A 72 1.04 11.75 5.97
C LEU A 72 1.83 12.96 6.47
N PHE A 73 2.88 13.36 5.75
CA PHE A 73 3.72 14.48 6.15
C PHE A 73 3.02 15.84 6.06
N SER A 74 2.17 16.03 5.04
CA SER A 74 1.47 17.31 4.83
C SER A 74 0.18 17.46 5.64
N GLY A 75 -0.23 16.44 6.40
CA GLY A 75 -1.51 16.40 7.11
C GLY A 75 -2.74 16.37 6.19
N LYS A 76 -2.55 16.16 4.88
CA LYS A 76 -3.64 16.14 3.91
C LYS A 76 -4.39 14.80 3.94
N PRO A 77 -5.69 14.79 3.63
CA PRO A 77 -6.42 13.53 3.48
C PRO A 77 -5.83 12.73 2.33
N TYR A 78 -5.63 11.43 2.56
CA TYR A 78 -5.26 10.48 1.52
C TYR A 78 -6.53 9.82 0.98
N ILE A 79 -6.60 9.73 -0.36
CA ILE A 79 -7.64 8.99 -1.08
C ILE A 79 -6.90 8.12 -2.08
N GLN A 80 -7.08 6.81 -1.99
CA GLN A 80 -6.48 5.87 -2.93
C GLN A 80 -7.14 6.00 -4.31
N ASP A 81 -6.35 5.99 -5.37
CA ASP A 81 -6.87 6.02 -6.74
C ASP A 81 -7.57 4.69 -7.08
N LYS A 82 -8.65 4.74 -7.88
CA LYS A 82 -9.44 3.56 -8.30
C LYS A 82 -8.71 2.69 -9.32
#